data_AF-A0A260PA03-F1
#
_entry.id   AF-A0A260PA03-F1
#
_cell.length_a   1.000
_cell.length_b   1.000
_cell.length_c   1.000
_cell.angle_alpha   90.00
_cell.angle_beta   90.00
_cell.angle_gamma   90.00
#
_symmetry.space_group_name_H-M   'P 1'
#
loop_
_entity.id
_entity.type
_entity.pdbx_description
1 polymer ?
#
loop_
_entity_poly.entity_id
_entity_poly.type
_entity_poly.pdbx_seq_one_letter_code
_entity_poly.pdbx_strand_id
1 'polypeptide(L)'
;MRLCHNVADISSPATLVYVPTYSFRCARRCAPVEQRFSMADAPPQVTCPDCGEAAPRQVSSPALGRGNSAAMKAHDASRATADTPAVVSSLPPAGRSATRTTSNPLHRRLPRP
;
A
#
# COMPACT_ATOMS: atom_id res chain seq x y z
N MET A 1 39.68 3.55 -9.98
CA MET A 1 38.31 4.09 -10.10
C MET A 1 37.77 3.74 -11.48
N ARG A 2 36.89 2.73 -11.58
CA ARG A 2 36.14 2.43 -12.81
C ARG A 2 34.67 2.64 -12.48
N LEU A 3 34.11 3.70 -13.03
CA LEU A 3 32.69 3.98 -13.01
C LEU A 3 32.03 3.11 -14.08
N CYS A 4 31.46 1.97 -13.68
CA CYS A 4 30.60 1.19 -14.55
C CYS A 4 29.22 1.85 -14.58
N HIS A 5 29.06 2.88 -15.40
CA HIS A 5 27.74 3.38 -15.77
C HIS A 5 27.14 2.40 -16.79
N ASN A 6 26.21 1.56 -16.35
CA ASN A 6 25.27 0.92 -17.27
C ASN A 6 23.97 1.72 -17.25
N VAL A 7 23.96 2.77 -18.08
CA VAL A 7 22.73 3.41 -18.54
C VAL A 7 22.09 2.43 -19.52
N ALA A 8 21.10 1.68 -19.04
CA ALA A 8 20.07 1.15 -19.92
C ALA A 8 19.05 2.28 -20.10
N ASP A 9 19.31 3.11 -21.10
CA ASP A 9 18.33 4.01 -21.69
C ASP A 9 17.25 3.13 -22.34
N ILE A 10 16.08 3.06 -21.70
CA ILE A 10 14.85 2.61 -22.35
C ILE A 10 13.81 3.71 -22.11
N SER A 11 13.87 4.69 -23.00
CA SER A 11 12.78 5.62 -23.25
C SER A 11 11.52 4.84 -23.70
N SER A 12 10.49 4.77 -22.86
CA SER A 12 9.13 4.38 -23.25
C SER A 12 8.09 5.09 -22.36
N PRO A 13 6.98 5.62 -22.91
CA PRO A 13 6.11 6.54 -22.20
C PRO A 13 5.13 5.81 -21.27
N ALA A 14 5.14 6.24 -20.00
CA ALA A 14 4.07 6.06 -19.02
C ALA A 14 3.55 4.63 -18.74
N THR A 15 4.46 3.73 -18.36
CA THR A 15 4.14 2.77 -17.28
C THR A 15 4.92 3.26 -16.07
N LEU A 16 4.26 3.61 -14.97
CA LEU A 16 4.96 3.69 -13.69
C LEU A 16 5.36 2.26 -13.33
N VAL A 17 6.47 1.80 -13.91
CA VAL A 17 7.13 0.55 -13.52
C VAL A 17 7.72 0.84 -12.16
N TYR A 18 6.92 0.64 -11.12
CA TYR A 18 7.43 0.65 -9.76
C TYR A 18 8.33 -0.58 -9.62
N VAL A 19 9.63 -0.36 -9.80
CA VAL A 19 10.64 -1.38 -9.59
C VAL A 19 10.91 -1.46 -8.09
N PRO A 20 10.68 -2.62 -7.43
CA PRO A 20 10.89 -2.74 -6.00
C PRO A 20 12.36 -2.56 -5.63
N THR A 21 12.58 -1.98 -4.45
CA THR A 21 13.90 -1.87 -3.82
C THR A 21 14.13 -3.08 -2.92
N TYR A 22 15.32 -3.69 -3.02
CA TYR A 22 15.77 -4.80 -2.19
C TYR A 22 17.03 -4.41 -1.41
N SER A 23 17.11 -4.85 -0.15
CA SER A 23 18.29 -4.66 0.71
C SER A 23 19.17 -5.92 0.73
N PHE A 24 20.49 -5.74 0.68
CA PHE A 24 21.48 -6.82 0.72
C PHE A 24 22.52 -6.54 1.80
N ARG A 25 23.02 -7.59 2.46
CA ARG A 25 24.05 -7.45 3.49
C ARG A 25 24.96 -8.68 3.58
N CYS A 26 26.27 -8.45 3.57
CA CYS A 26 27.27 -9.51 3.67
C CYS A 26 27.39 -10.06 5.11
N ALA A 27 27.99 -11.25 5.24
CA ALA A 27 28.23 -11.89 6.53
C ALA A 27 29.11 -11.05 7.47
N ARG A 28 30.02 -10.23 6.90
CA ARG A 28 30.86 -9.27 7.64
C ARG A 28 30.10 -8.04 8.16
N ARG A 29 28.81 -7.91 7.84
CA ARG A 29 27.92 -6.87 8.36
C ARG A 29 28.33 -5.43 8.01
N CYS A 30 28.96 -5.24 6.85
CA CYS A 30 29.16 -3.92 6.22
C CYS A 30 27.82 -3.17 6.05
N ALA A 31 27.88 -1.92 5.58
CA ALA A 31 26.69 -1.12 5.36
C ALA A 31 25.73 -1.85 4.39
N PRO A 32 24.43 -1.87 4.67
CA PRO A 32 23.47 -2.50 3.77
C PRO A 32 23.43 -1.76 2.44
N VAL A 33 23.30 -2.50 1.36
CA VAL A 33 23.20 -1.95 0.00
C VAL A 33 21.76 -2.11 -0.47
N GLU A 34 21.17 -1.02 -0.95
CA GLU A 34 19.85 -1.04 -1.58
C GLU A 34 19.97 -0.98 -3.09
N GLN A 35 19.31 -1.93 -3.77
CA GLN A 35 19.28 -1.99 -5.24
C GLN A 35 17.86 -2.28 -5.73
N ARG A 36 17.53 -1.75 -6.91
CA ARG A 36 16.23 -1.95 -7.55
C ARG A 36 16.34 -3.06 -8.57
N PHE A 37 15.47 -4.05 -8.46
CA PHE A 37 15.35 -5.14 -9.42
C PHE A 37 13.88 -5.34 -9.75
N SER A 38 13.57 -5.80 -10.97
CA SER A 38 12.22 -6.32 -11.23
C SER A 38 11.96 -7.51 -10.29
N MET A 39 10.69 -7.85 -10.02
CA MET A 39 10.41 -9.06 -9.22
C MET A 39 10.93 -10.34 -9.90
N ALA A 40 11.03 -10.35 -11.24
CA ALA A 40 11.48 -11.51 -12.01
C ALA A 40 13.00 -11.68 -12.00
N ASP A 41 13.76 -10.56 -11.98
CA ASP A 41 15.21 -10.57 -12.19
C ASP A 41 16.02 -10.35 -10.91
N ALA A 42 15.34 -10.26 -9.77
CA ALA A 42 16.02 -9.95 -8.52
C ALA A 42 16.92 -11.14 -8.09
N PRO A 43 18.25 -10.95 -7.95
CA PRO A 43 19.18 -12.03 -7.62
C PRO A 43 19.14 -12.38 -6.13
N PRO A 44 19.48 -13.63 -5.74
CA PRO A 44 19.50 -14.04 -4.34
C PRO A 44 20.63 -13.38 -3.53
N GLN A 45 21.68 -12.91 -4.20
CA GLN A 45 22.83 -12.23 -3.61
C GLN A 45 23.48 -11.26 -4.59
N VAL A 46 24.22 -10.30 -4.06
CA VAL A 46 25.06 -9.36 -4.81
C VAL A 46 26.46 -9.32 -4.21
N THR A 47 27.42 -8.74 -4.91
CA THR A 47 28.77 -8.51 -4.36
C THR A 47 28.76 -7.27 -3.47
N CYS A 48 29.30 -7.38 -2.26
CA CYS A 48 29.43 -6.25 -1.35
C CYS A 48 30.45 -5.22 -1.90
N PRO A 49 30.09 -3.93 -2.03
CA PRO A 49 30.99 -2.91 -2.54
C PRO A 49 32.14 -2.60 -1.56
N ASP A 50 31.97 -2.89 -0.27
CA ASP A 50 32.97 -2.58 0.76
C ASP A 50 34.01 -3.69 0.93
N CYS A 51 33.60 -4.96 0.90
CA CYS A 51 34.49 -6.08 1.21
C CYS A 51 34.61 -7.15 0.10
N GLY A 52 33.85 -7.02 -0.99
CA GLY A 52 33.87 -7.98 -2.11
C GLY A 52 33.19 -9.32 -1.82
N GLU A 53 32.76 -9.57 -0.58
CA GLU A 53 32.08 -10.81 -0.19
C GLU A 53 30.65 -10.87 -0.73
N ALA A 54 30.12 -12.09 -0.80
CA ALA A 54 28.71 -12.33 -1.08
C ALA A 54 27.81 -11.64 -0.04
N ALA A 55 26.86 -10.84 -0.54
CA ALA A 55 25.83 -10.16 0.22
C ALA A 55 24.45 -10.74 -0.15
N PRO A 56 23.93 -11.73 0.59
CA PRO A 56 22.58 -12.25 0.36
C PRO A 56 21.51 -11.17 0.54
N ARG A 57 20.40 -11.33 -0.18
CA ARG A 57 19.22 -10.49 0.00
C ARG A 57 18.69 -10.65 1.41
N GLN A 58 18.47 -9.52 2.07
CA GLN A 58 17.78 -9.47 3.36
C GLN A 58 16.31 -9.15 3.12
N VAL A 59 15.44 -9.82 3.88
CA VAL A 59 14.09 -9.33 4.11
C VAL A 59 14.24 -8.15 5.07
N SER A 60 14.11 -6.93 4.56
CA SER A 60 14.12 -5.75 5.40
C SER A 60 12.97 -5.82 6.40
N SER A 61 13.17 -5.22 7.58
CA SER A 61 12.07 -5.10 8.53
C SER A 61 10.89 -4.42 7.81
N PRO A 62 9.67 -4.96 7.92
CA PRO A 62 8.49 -4.23 7.48
C PRO A 62 8.52 -2.85 8.15
N ALA A 63 8.06 -1.79 7.48
CA ALA A 63 8.12 -0.43 8.02
C ALA A 63 7.27 -0.30 9.30
N LEU A 64 7.84 -0.69 10.44
CA LEU A 64 7.24 -0.63 11.76
C LEU A 64 7.06 0.85 12.10
N GLY A 65 5.80 1.28 12.27
CA GLY A 65 5.45 2.69 12.50
C GLY A 65 4.25 3.18 11.67
N ARG A 66 3.90 2.47 10.60
CA ARG A 66 2.72 2.81 9.75
C ARG A 66 1.40 2.24 10.27
N GLY A 67 1.42 1.51 11.39
CA GLY A 67 0.26 0.80 11.96
C GLY A 67 -0.88 1.72 12.41
N ASN A 68 -0.60 2.99 12.75
CA ASN A 68 -1.63 3.95 13.17
C ASN A 68 -2.20 4.80 12.01
N SER A 69 -1.87 4.45 10.76
CA SER A 69 -2.37 5.19 9.59
C SER A 69 -3.89 5.04 9.43
N ALA A 70 -4.54 6.02 8.82
CA ALA A 70 -5.98 5.99 8.56
C ALA A 70 -6.39 4.74 7.73
N ALA A 71 -5.56 4.34 6.76
CA ALA A 71 -5.78 3.13 5.98
C ALA A 71 -5.76 1.87 6.85
N MET A 72 -4.77 1.73 7.75
CA MET A 72 -4.70 0.58 8.65
C MET A 72 -5.91 0.54 9.60
N LYS A 73 -6.29 1.68 10.18
CA LYS A 73 -7.49 1.79 11.03
C LYS A 73 -8.76 1.36 10.31
N ALA A 74 -8.90 1.70 9.03
CA ALA A 74 -10.06 1.28 8.23
C ALA A 74 -10.11 -0.24 8.03
N HIS A 75 -8.94 -0.87 7.79
CA HIS A 75 -8.84 -2.33 7.71
C HIS A 75 -9.17 -2.99 9.05
N ASP A 76 -8.64 -2.46 10.15
CA ASP A 76 -8.90 -2.99 11.49
C ASP A 76 -10.38 -2.85 11.86
N ALA A 77 -10.99 -1.70 11.60
CA ALA A 77 -12.43 -1.50 11.79
C ALA A 77 -13.27 -2.48 10.96
N SER A 78 -12.85 -2.79 9.73
CA SER A 78 -13.54 -3.77 8.88
C SER A 78 -13.44 -5.17 9.48
N ARG A 79 -12.25 -5.60 9.94
CA ARG A 79 -12.09 -6.90 10.64
C ARG A 79 -12.92 -6.98 11.91
N ALA A 80 -12.94 -5.90 12.71
CA ALA A 80 -13.65 -5.87 13.97
C ALA A 80 -15.16 -6.12 13.81
N THR A 81 -15.75 -5.87 12.63
CA THR A 81 -17.18 -6.16 12.39
C THR A 81 -17.52 -7.66 12.39
N ALA A 82 -16.53 -8.54 12.17
CA ALA A 82 -16.73 -9.99 12.19
C ALA A 82 -16.96 -10.51 13.62
N ASP A 83 -16.16 -10.03 14.59
CA ASP A 83 -16.19 -10.53 15.97
C ASP A 83 -16.97 -9.60 16.91
N THR A 84 -16.89 -8.28 16.71
CA THR A 84 -17.47 -7.25 17.58
C THR A 84 -18.12 -6.14 16.75
N PRO A 85 -19.24 -6.42 16.05
CA PRO A 85 -19.93 -5.40 15.28
C PRO A 85 -20.47 -4.28 16.18
N ALA A 86 -20.31 -3.04 15.75
CA ALA A 86 -20.88 -1.89 16.44
C ALA A 86 -22.42 -1.89 16.27
N VAL A 87 -23.14 -2.22 17.36
CA VAL A 87 -24.61 -2.18 17.38
C VAL A 87 -25.06 -0.75 17.71
N VAL A 88 -25.89 -0.17 16.84
CA VAL A 88 -26.41 1.19 17.03
C VAL A 88 -27.74 1.11 17.79
N SER A 89 -27.80 1.67 19.00
CA SER A 89 -29.01 1.68 19.86
C SER A 89 -29.97 2.84 19.58
N SER A 90 -29.51 3.85 18.85
CA SER A 90 -30.29 5.01 18.47
C SER A 90 -29.69 5.65 17.23
N LEU A 91 -30.54 6.21 16.37
CA LEU A 91 -30.06 6.90 15.18
C LEU A 91 -29.17 8.10 15.54
N PRO A 92 -28.15 8.42 14.73
CA PRO A 92 -27.29 9.58 14.97
C PRO A 92 -28.12 10.87 15.12
N PRO A 93 -27.80 11.74 16.08
CA PRO A 93 -28.54 12.98 16.32
C PRO A 93 -28.39 14.00 15.17
N ALA A 94 -27.34 13.86 14.36
CA ALA A 94 -27.12 14.69 13.18
C ALA A 94 -27.91 14.17 11.98
N GLY A 95 -29.09 14.76 11.79
CA GLY A 95 -29.60 15.09 10.45
C GLY A 95 -30.20 13.95 9.64
N ARG A 96 -31.43 13.55 9.98
CA ARG A 96 -32.38 13.29 8.90
C ARG A 96 -32.61 14.63 8.20
N SER A 97 -31.86 14.91 7.12
CA SER A 97 -32.36 15.88 6.15
C SER A 97 -33.73 15.36 5.73
N ALA A 98 -34.80 16.11 6.05
CA ALA A 98 -36.14 15.69 5.73
C ALA A 98 -36.18 15.35 4.23
N THR A 99 -36.56 14.11 3.90
CA THR A 99 -36.68 13.71 2.50
C THR A 99 -37.59 14.70 1.79
N ARG A 100 -37.06 15.37 0.77
CA ARG A 100 -37.76 16.45 0.09
C ARG A 100 -39.02 15.87 -0.57
N THR A 101 -40.16 16.11 0.05
CA THR A 101 -41.44 15.60 -0.44
C THR A 101 -41.96 16.57 -1.50
N THR A 102 -42.37 16.03 -2.65
CA THR A 102 -42.99 16.81 -3.73
C THR A 102 -44.51 16.90 -3.49
N SER A 103 -45.05 18.12 -3.52
CA SER A 103 -46.49 18.39 -3.35
C SER A 103 -47.25 18.36 -4.69
N ASN A 104 -46.79 17.58 -5.66
CA ASN A 104 -47.40 17.53 -6.99
C ASN A 104 -48.82 16.91 -6.90
N PRO A 105 -49.88 17.64 -7.32
CA PRO A 105 -51.25 17.14 -7.26
C PRO A 105 -51.50 15.88 -8.11
N LEU A 106 -50.64 15.62 -9.12
CA LEU A 106 -50.71 14.41 -9.94
C LEU A 106 -50.42 13.12 -9.16
N HIS A 107 -49.81 13.22 -7.96
CA HIS A 107 -49.59 12.06 -7.10
C HIS A 107 -50.89 11.33 -6.70
N ARG A 108 -52.02 12.04 -6.70
CA ARG A 108 -53.34 11.45 -6.41
C ARG A 108 -53.82 10.43 -7.45
N ARG A 109 -53.19 10.40 -8.63
CA ARG A 109 -53.54 9.51 -9.74
C ARG A 109 -52.68 8.24 -9.79
N LEU A 110 -51.66 8.11 -8.94
CA LEU A 110 -50.89 6.87 -8.90
C LEU A 110 -51.73 5.74 -8.29
N PRO A 111 -51.54 4.49 -8.76
CA PRO A 111 -52.10 3.31 -8.11
C PRO A 111 -51.67 3.27 -6.64
N ARG A 112 -52.62 3.06 -5.74
CA ARG A 112 -52.31 2.94 -4.31
C ARG A 112 -51.71 1.54 -4.06
N PRO A 113 -50.59 1.45 -3.32
CA PRO A 113 -50.07 0.17 -2.86
C PRO A 113 -51.01 -0.51 -1.85
#